data_AF-A0A979EHH8-F1
#
_entry.id   AF-A0A979EHH8-F1
#
_cell.length_a   1.000
_cell.length_b   1.000
_cell.length_c   1.000
_cell.angle_alpha   90.00
_cell.angle_beta   90.00
_cell.angle_gamma   90.00
#
_symmetry.space_group_name_H-M   'P 1'
#
loop_
_entity.id
_entity.type
_entity.pdbx_description
1 polymer ?
#
loop_
_entity_poly.entity_id
_entity_poly.type
_entity_poly.pdbx_seq_one_letter_code
_entity_poly.pdbx_strand_id
1 'polypeptide(L)'
;MKTTMTTILTVMTTIKATMTTAAAAMMTMTKTTTKHCKEFTYRFASNVRKQTLGAMTPGYDFMLELRGGIEHILPPDAHLLASERLHVSLTNCRTGRNSMVSSFPSREHLIKVLLASSFVPLYAGVKPVEFQGQKWMDGGFTDSLPILAVGRTITVSPFSGLQDVCPPHVGPRKLNLRLANMTVTLSAENIKRLNQALFPPSLLRMQELHQEGYEDTLRFLRTEGWTQA
;
A
#
# COMPACT_ATOMS: atom_id res chain seq x y z
N MET A 1 29.56 -1.50 5.27
CA MET A 1 28.65 -0.33 5.21
C MET A 1 27.26 -0.79 5.60
N LYS A 2 26.67 -0.22 6.66
CA LYS A 2 25.27 -0.50 7.02
C LYS A 2 24.39 0.26 6.03
N THR A 3 23.83 -0.44 5.05
CA THR A 3 22.84 0.13 4.13
C THR A 3 21.57 0.40 4.93
N THR A 4 21.30 1.66 5.25
CA THR A 4 19.99 2.06 5.79
C THR A 4 18.97 1.89 4.66
N MET A 5 18.26 0.76 4.65
CA MET A 5 17.10 0.56 3.77
C MET A 5 15.97 1.46 4.27
N THR A 6 15.82 2.63 3.67
CA THR A 6 14.61 3.43 3.85
C THR A 6 13.54 2.86 2.91
N THR A 7 12.60 2.10 3.46
CA THR A 7 11.49 1.52 2.68
C THR A 7 10.50 2.62 2.33
N ILE A 8 10.50 3.03 1.07
CA ILE A 8 9.46 3.91 0.52
C ILE A 8 8.43 3.04 -0.17
N LEU A 9 7.16 3.29 0.13
CA LEU A 9 6.13 2.32 -0.16
C LEU A 9 4.97 2.94 -0.90
N THR A 10 4.75 2.41 -2.09
CA THR A 10 3.79 2.92 -3.06
C THR A 10 2.39 2.39 -2.83
N VAL A 11 1.55 3.33 -2.40
CA VAL A 11 0.11 3.23 -2.27
C VAL A 11 -0.49 3.20 -3.66
N MET A 12 -1.13 2.08 -4.02
CA MET A 12 -2.13 2.12 -5.06
C MET A 12 -3.18 1.06 -4.75
N THR A 13 -4.35 1.55 -4.31
CA THR A 13 -5.61 0.87 -3.99
C THR A 13 -5.79 0.35 -2.56
N THR A 14 -7.03 0.48 -2.11
CA THR A 14 -7.57 0.47 -0.75
C THR A 14 -7.26 -0.78 0.08
N ILE A 15 -7.01 -1.92 -0.55
CA ILE A 15 -6.58 -3.17 0.13
C ILE A 15 -5.05 -3.22 0.24
N LYS A 16 -4.34 -2.59 -0.71
CA LYS A 16 -2.90 -2.49 -0.76
C LYS A 16 -2.38 -1.49 0.27
N ALA A 17 -3.00 -0.31 0.36
CA ALA A 17 -2.64 0.78 1.27
C ALA A 17 -2.63 0.33 2.74
N THR A 18 -3.63 -0.46 3.14
CA THR A 18 -3.75 -1.05 4.47
C THR A 18 -2.59 -1.97 4.84
N MET A 19 -2.16 -2.82 3.90
CA MET A 19 -1.14 -3.82 4.18
C MET A 19 0.25 -3.29 4.06
N THR A 20 0.52 -2.45 3.06
CA THR A 20 1.88 -2.04 2.76
C THR A 20 2.29 -0.98 3.79
N THR A 21 1.53 0.10 4.00
CA THR A 21 1.94 1.15 4.97
C THR A 21 2.10 0.61 6.39
N ALA A 22 1.21 -0.31 6.77
CA ALA A 22 1.34 -1.07 7.99
C ALA A 22 2.57 -2.01 7.90
N ALA A 23 2.74 -2.83 6.86
CA ALA A 23 3.87 -3.77 6.74
C ALA A 23 5.23 -3.07 6.67
N ALA A 24 5.37 -1.87 6.12
CA ALA A 24 6.64 -1.12 6.13
C ALA A 24 6.92 -0.48 7.49
N ALA A 25 5.90 0.03 8.18
CA ALA A 25 6.02 0.36 9.60
C ALA A 25 6.45 -0.89 10.41
N MET A 26 5.96 -2.06 10.03
CA MET A 26 6.12 -3.34 10.74
C MET A 26 7.33 -4.20 10.32
N MET A 27 7.90 -3.99 9.14
CA MET A 27 9.12 -4.63 8.65
C MET A 27 10.34 -4.15 9.44
N THR A 28 10.22 -3.03 10.15
CA THR A 28 11.19 -2.59 11.15
C THR A 28 11.03 -3.29 12.52
N MET A 29 9.96 -4.08 12.73
CA MET A 29 9.51 -4.55 14.05
C MET A 29 9.81 -6.02 14.33
N THR A 30 9.14 -7.01 13.71
CA THR A 30 9.36 -8.45 14.01
C THR A 30 8.70 -9.42 13.00
N LYS A 31 9.17 -10.69 12.92
CA LYS A 31 8.58 -11.78 12.10
C LYS A 31 7.12 -12.13 12.45
N THR A 32 6.71 -11.97 13.70
CA THR A 32 5.34 -12.25 14.19
C THR A 32 4.30 -11.36 13.52
N THR A 33 4.72 -10.14 13.18
CA THR A 33 3.85 -9.11 12.64
C THR A 33 3.36 -9.42 11.22
N THR A 34 4.21 -10.03 10.39
CA THR A 34 3.86 -10.43 9.02
C THR A 34 2.71 -11.43 8.97
N LYS A 35 2.62 -12.35 9.96
CA LYS A 35 1.53 -13.34 10.04
C LYS A 35 0.19 -12.67 10.32
N HIS A 36 0.14 -11.75 11.29
CA HIS A 36 -1.09 -11.02 11.63
C HIS A 36 -1.57 -10.14 10.48
N CYS A 37 -0.65 -9.52 9.73
CA CYS A 37 -1.00 -8.77 8.53
C CYS A 37 -1.68 -9.66 7.49
N LYS A 38 -1.07 -10.81 7.18
CA LYS A 38 -1.59 -11.75 6.18
C LYS A 38 -3.00 -12.22 6.55
N GLU A 39 -3.18 -12.63 7.82
CA GLU A 39 -4.47 -13.10 8.32
C GLU A 39 -5.54 -12.00 8.25
N PHE A 40 -5.20 -10.80 8.73
CA PHE A 40 -6.10 -9.65 8.66
C PHE A 40 -6.54 -9.38 7.22
N THR A 41 -5.63 -9.45 6.25
CA THR A 41 -5.96 -9.17 4.85
C THR A 41 -6.87 -10.21 4.24
N TYR A 42 -6.65 -11.48 4.51
CA TYR A 42 -7.55 -12.53 4.02
C TYR A 42 -8.94 -12.38 4.63
N ARG A 43 -9.02 -12.06 5.92
CA ARG A 43 -10.28 -11.77 6.61
C ARG A 43 -10.98 -10.53 6.02
N PHE A 44 -10.26 -9.42 5.90
CA PHE A 44 -10.77 -8.16 5.37
C PHE A 44 -11.28 -8.33 3.93
N ALA A 45 -10.48 -8.94 3.07
CA ALA A 45 -10.87 -9.28 1.71
C ALA A 45 -12.08 -10.22 1.68
N SER A 46 -12.17 -11.17 2.61
CA SER A 46 -13.35 -12.04 2.74
C SER A 46 -14.60 -11.27 3.14
N ASN A 47 -14.49 -10.28 4.00
CA ASN A 47 -15.63 -9.47 4.44
C ASN A 47 -16.12 -8.56 3.32
N VAL A 48 -15.20 -7.95 2.56
CA VAL A 48 -15.51 -7.19 1.34
C VAL A 48 -16.21 -8.09 0.30
N ARG A 49 -15.70 -9.30 0.03
CA ARG A 49 -16.31 -10.24 -0.94
C ARG A 49 -17.72 -10.70 -0.56
N LYS A 50 -18.05 -10.74 0.74
CA LYS A 50 -19.38 -11.12 1.23
C LYS A 50 -20.44 -10.04 0.97
N GLN A 51 -20.02 -8.80 0.71
CA GLN A 51 -20.93 -7.71 0.44
C GLN A 51 -21.43 -7.72 -1.01
N THR A 52 -22.68 -7.34 -1.24
CA THR A 52 -23.34 -7.40 -2.56
C THR A 52 -22.69 -6.51 -3.62
N LEU A 53 -22.13 -5.36 -3.22
CA LEU A 53 -21.40 -4.42 -4.08
C LEU A 53 -19.93 -4.24 -3.63
N GLY A 54 -19.40 -5.21 -2.88
CA GLY A 54 -18.07 -5.09 -2.28
C GLY A 54 -17.99 -3.93 -1.27
N ALA A 55 -16.89 -3.16 -1.31
CA ALA A 55 -16.67 -2.03 -0.40
C ALA A 55 -17.69 -0.89 -0.58
N MET A 56 -18.37 -0.82 -1.73
CA MET A 56 -19.39 0.20 -2.01
C MET A 56 -20.78 -0.17 -1.51
N THR A 57 -20.93 -1.28 -0.78
CA THR A 57 -22.22 -1.73 -0.26
C THR A 57 -22.75 -0.75 0.78
N PRO A 58 -23.95 -0.18 0.61
CA PRO A 58 -24.54 0.73 1.60
C PRO A 58 -24.62 0.08 2.98
N GLY A 59 -24.13 0.78 4.00
CA GLY A 59 -24.11 0.30 5.39
C GLY A 59 -22.88 -0.53 5.78
N TYR A 60 -22.05 -0.95 4.82
CA TYR A 60 -20.73 -1.52 5.12
C TYR A 60 -19.70 -0.40 5.31
N ASP A 61 -19.10 -0.31 6.49
CA ASP A 61 -18.06 0.69 6.78
C ASP A 61 -16.67 0.08 6.59
N PHE A 62 -16.18 0.18 5.35
CA PHE A 62 -14.84 -0.25 4.96
C PHE A 62 -13.74 0.37 5.85
N MET A 63 -13.88 1.66 6.18
CA MET A 63 -12.87 2.41 6.93
C MET A 63 -12.88 2.03 8.42
N LEU A 64 -14.04 1.71 8.97
CA LEU A 64 -14.15 1.22 10.35
C LEU A 64 -13.50 -0.16 10.51
N GLU A 65 -13.76 -1.10 9.59
CA GLU A 65 -13.13 -2.42 9.63
C GLU A 65 -11.60 -2.31 9.45
N LEU A 66 -11.17 -1.44 8.53
CA LEU A 66 -9.77 -1.10 8.33
C LEU A 66 -9.12 -0.57 9.61
N ARG A 67 -9.75 0.41 10.27
CA ARG A 67 -9.28 0.99 11.52
C ARG A 67 -9.10 -0.09 12.60
N GLY A 68 -10.10 -0.95 12.79
CA GLY A 68 -10.04 -2.04 13.78
C GLY A 68 -8.89 -3.02 13.50
N GLY A 69 -8.57 -3.26 12.22
CA GLY A 69 -7.38 -4.02 11.82
C GLY A 69 -6.07 -3.36 12.22
N ILE A 70 -5.89 -2.10 11.83
CA ILE A 70 -4.68 -1.32 12.14
C ILE A 70 -4.49 -1.22 13.65
N GLU A 71 -5.55 -0.94 14.41
CA GLU A 71 -5.53 -0.86 15.87
C GLU A 71 -5.19 -2.20 16.55
N HIS A 72 -5.59 -3.33 15.97
CA HIS A 72 -5.24 -4.63 16.52
C HIS A 72 -3.78 -5.01 16.23
N ILE A 73 -3.26 -4.62 15.06
CA ILE A 73 -1.95 -5.04 14.60
C ILE A 73 -0.83 -4.13 15.14
N LEU A 74 -1.05 -2.81 15.19
CA LEU A 74 -0.01 -1.87 15.58
C LEU A 74 0.26 -1.90 17.08
N PRO A 75 1.53 -1.99 17.53
CA PRO A 75 1.86 -1.87 18.95
C PRO A 75 1.56 -0.45 19.49
N PRO A 76 1.52 -0.28 20.82
CA PRO A 76 1.26 1.02 21.46
C PRO A 76 2.24 2.13 21.06
N ASP A 77 3.49 1.78 20.80
CA ASP A 77 4.62 2.67 20.49
C ASP A 77 4.92 2.78 18.97
N ALA A 78 4.05 2.25 18.11
CA ALA A 78 4.24 2.21 16.65
C ALA A 78 4.60 3.57 16.03
N HIS A 79 4.07 4.67 16.55
CA HIS A 79 4.33 6.04 16.09
C HIS A 79 5.78 6.50 16.32
N LEU A 80 6.41 6.07 17.41
CA LEU A 80 7.82 6.35 17.68
C LEU A 80 8.73 5.60 16.71
N LEU A 81 8.33 4.38 16.38
CA LEU A 81 9.09 3.47 15.53
C LEU A 81 8.94 3.82 14.05
N ALA A 82 7.80 4.36 13.66
CA ALA A 82 7.51 4.83 12.31
C ALA A 82 8.05 6.24 12.03
N SER A 83 8.15 7.12 13.02
CA SER A 83 8.58 8.51 12.79
C SER A 83 9.99 8.56 12.18
N GLU A 84 10.17 9.43 11.19
CA GLU A 84 11.37 9.60 10.36
C GLU A 84 11.77 8.40 9.49
N ARG A 85 11.10 7.25 9.66
CA ARG A 85 11.39 6.02 8.90
C ARG A 85 10.31 5.71 7.86
N LEU A 86 9.06 5.93 8.23
CA LEU A 86 7.89 5.78 7.36
C LEU A 86 7.53 7.13 6.76
N HIS A 87 7.39 7.16 5.45
CA HIS A 87 6.93 8.33 4.71
C HIS A 87 5.60 7.99 4.02
N VAL A 88 4.53 8.71 4.38
CA VAL A 88 3.18 8.45 3.88
C VAL A 88 2.73 9.59 2.97
N SER A 89 2.46 9.25 1.72
CA SER A 89 1.91 10.16 0.71
C SER A 89 0.41 10.35 0.95
N LEU A 90 -0.04 11.60 0.97
CA LEU A 90 -1.43 12.01 1.09
C LEU A 90 -1.80 13.04 0.02
N THR A 91 -3.04 13.01 -0.44
CA THR A 91 -3.58 14.04 -1.30
C THR A 91 -4.53 14.95 -0.50
N ASN A 92 -4.27 16.26 -0.50
CA ASN A 92 -5.20 17.22 0.09
C ASN A 92 -6.46 17.36 -0.79
N CYS A 93 -7.63 17.05 -0.24
CA CYS A 93 -8.88 17.04 -1.01
C CYS A 93 -9.29 18.42 -1.54
N ARG A 94 -8.86 19.51 -0.88
CA ARG A 94 -9.21 20.89 -1.28
C ARG A 94 -8.24 21.43 -2.32
N THR A 95 -6.94 21.26 -2.10
CA THR A 95 -5.92 21.88 -2.97
C THR A 95 -5.46 20.94 -4.08
N GLY A 96 -5.76 19.64 -4.02
CA GLY A 96 -5.28 18.64 -4.97
C GLY A 96 -3.76 18.45 -4.95
N ARG A 97 -3.09 18.91 -3.89
CA ARG A 97 -1.62 18.84 -3.75
C ARG A 97 -1.22 17.67 -2.86
N ASN A 98 -0.04 17.12 -3.17
CA ASN A 98 0.57 16.09 -2.34
C ASN A 98 1.09 16.67 -1.01
N SER A 99 1.05 15.84 0.03
CA SER A 99 1.72 16.08 1.30
C SER A 99 2.37 14.77 1.77
N MET A 100 3.67 14.82 2.05
CA MET A 100 4.40 13.69 2.61
C MET A 100 4.46 13.82 4.13
N VAL A 101 3.94 12.84 4.85
CA VAL A 101 3.96 12.82 6.31
C VAL A 101 4.97 11.78 6.79
N SER A 102 5.97 12.22 7.56
CA SER A 102 7.00 11.35 8.14
C SER A 102 7.08 11.40 9.67
N SER A 103 6.38 12.33 10.32
CA SER A 103 6.40 12.50 11.77
C SER A 103 5.04 12.19 12.38
N PHE A 104 5.03 11.37 13.44
CA PHE A 104 3.81 10.88 14.08
C PHE A 104 3.85 11.18 15.59
N PRO A 105 3.24 12.29 16.06
CA PRO A 105 3.25 12.66 17.48
C PRO A 105 2.50 11.69 18.40
N SER A 106 1.63 10.82 17.86
CA SER A 106 0.92 9.81 18.63
C SER A 106 0.53 8.61 17.76
N ARG A 107 0.23 7.48 18.41
CA ARG A 107 -0.32 6.28 17.75
C ARG A 107 -1.60 6.57 16.98
N GLU A 108 -2.50 7.37 17.57
CA GLU A 108 -3.74 7.79 16.91
C GLU A 108 -3.45 8.66 15.68
N HIS A 109 -2.44 9.54 15.74
CA HIS A 109 -2.05 10.34 14.58
C HIS A 109 -1.52 9.44 13.45
N LEU A 110 -0.67 8.45 13.77
CA LEU A 110 -0.23 7.44 12.81
C LEU A 110 -1.43 6.72 12.17
N ILE A 111 -2.35 6.19 12.97
CA ILE A 111 -3.55 5.49 12.49
C ILE A 111 -4.36 6.38 11.53
N LYS A 112 -4.61 7.64 11.91
CA LYS A 112 -5.34 8.59 11.05
C LYS A 112 -4.63 8.84 9.72
N VAL A 113 -3.31 8.97 9.72
CA VAL A 113 -2.52 9.15 8.49
C VAL A 113 -2.60 7.91 7.60
N LEU A 114 -2.52 6.70 8.17
CA LEU A 114 -2.67 5.44 7.44
C LEU A 114 -4.07 5.28 6.83
N LEU A 115 -5.11 5.65 7.59
CA LEU A 115 -6.50 5.68 7.12
C LEU A 115 -6.67 6.69 5.98
N ALA A 116 -6.14 7.91 6.13
CA ALA A 116 -6.20 8.92 5.09
C ALA A 116 -5.53 8.45 3.79
N SER A 117 -4.35 7.83 3.90
CA SER A 117 -3.60 7.29 2.76
C SER A 117 -4.31 6.11 2.10
N SER A 118 -5.19 5.41 2.83
CA SER A 118 -5.99 4.29 2.32
C SER A 118 -7.38 4.72 1.84
N PHE A 119 -7.75 6.00 1.97
CA PHE A 119 -9.09 6.48 1.61
C PHE A 119 -9.16 6.78 0.11
N VAL A 120 -9.67 5.82 -0.66
CA VAL A 120 -10.02 6.01 -2.07
C VAL A 120 -11.46 6.55 -2.15
N PRO A 121 -11.69 7.79 -2.60
CA PRO A 121 -13.03 8.37 -2.65
C PRO A 121 -14.02 7.50 -3.44
N LEU A 122 -15.29 7.49 -3.02
CA LEU A 122 -16.39 6.67 -3.57
C LEU A 122 -16.27 5.17 -3.32
N TYR A 123 -15.06 4.63 -3.27
CA TYR A 123 -14.81 3.22 -2.98
C TYR A 123 -14.79 2.96 -1.46
N ALA A 124 -13.97 3.70 -0.72
CA ALA A 124 -13.80 3.54 0.73
C ALA A 124 -14.87 4.29 1.55
N GLY A 125 -15.67 5.12 0.89
CA GLY A 125 -16.72 5.93 1.49
C GLY A 125 -16.80 7.32 0.88
N VAL A 126 -17.69 8.14 1.46
CA VAL A 126 -17.98 9.51 0.99
C VAL A 126 -17.35 10.59 1.88
N LYS A 127 -17.01 10.26 3.12
CA LYS A 127 -16.43 11.21 4.09
C LYS A 127 -14.91 11.04 4.13
N PRO A 128 -14.12 12.03 3.65
CA PRO A 128 -12.66 11.98 3.74
C PRO A 128 -12.19 11.96 5.19
N VAL A 129 -10.95 11.51 5.39
CA VAL A 129 -10.31 11.54 6.71
C VAL A 129 -9.85 12.96 7.02
N GLU A 130 -10.20 13.45 8.21
CA GLU A 130 -9.86 14.80 8.65
C GLU A 130 -8.88 14.78 9.82
N PHE A 131 -7.79 15.53 9.67
CA PHE A 131 -6.87 15.85 10.77
C PHE A 131 -6.17 17.18 10.48
N GLN A 132 -5.78 17.90 11.55
CA GLN A 132 -5.17 19.24 11.46
C GLN A 132 -6.01 20.24 10.64
N GLY A 133 -7.34 20.14 10.72
CA GLY A 133 -8.27 21.02 10.00
C GLY A 133 -8.27 20.87 8.47
N GLN A 134 -7.72 19.77 7.96
CA GLN A 134 -7.63 19.48 6.53
C GLN A 134 -8.22 18.10 6.23
N LYS A 135 -8.77 17.97 5.02
CA LYS A 135 -9.33 16.72 4.51
C LYS A 135 -8.33 16.04 3.57
N TRP A 136 -8.11 14.76 3.81
CA TRP A 136 -7.08 13.98 3.14
C TRP A 136 -7.67 12.71 2.53
N MET A 137 -7.05 12.30 1.42
CA MET A 137 -7.36 11.06 0.71
C MET A 137 -6.06 10.40 0.21
N ASP A 138 -6.22 9.24 -0.42
CA ASP A 138 -5.14 8.40 -0.92
C ASP A 138 -4.07 9.22 -1.68
N GLY A 139 -2.81 9.00 -1.31
CA GLY A 139 -1.66 9.69 -1.89
C GLY A 139 -1.41 9.34 -3.35
N GLY A 140 -1.89 8.17 -3.79
CA GLY A 140 -1.75 7.68 -5.16
C GLY A 140 -2.46 8.52 -6.22
N PHE A 141 -3.32 9.47 -5.82
CA PHE A 141 -3.88 10.47 -6.72
C PHE A 141 -2.88 11.58 -7.11
N THR A 142 -1.82 11.78 -6.32
CA THR A 142 -0.82 12.84 -6.58
C THR A 142 0.60 12.30 -6.68
N ASP A 143 1.01 11.44 -5.76
CA ASP A 143 2.32 10.78 -5.77
C ASP A 143 2.19 9.32 -5.29
N SER A 144 2.12 8.42 -6.28
CA SER A 144 2.08 6.98 -6.08
C SER A 144 3.48 6.41 -5.82
N LEU A 145 4.55 6.91 -6.43
CA LEU A 145 5.93 6.43 -6.24
C LEU A 145 6.82 7.55 -5.67
N PRO A 146 6.74 7.82 -4.36
CA PRO A 146 7.70 8.73 -3.75
C PRO A 146 9.10 8.14 -3.86
N ILE A 147 10.06 8.96 -4.26
CA ILE A 147 11.49 8.62 -4.30
C ILE A 147 12.19 9.59 -3.36
N LEU A 148 12.86 9.05 -2.33
CA LEU A 148 13.59 9.89 -1.38
C LEU A 148 14.88 10.36 -2.04
N ALA A 149 15.25 11.61 -1.75
CA ALA A 149 16.44 12.23 -2.31
C ALA A 149 17.75 11.59 -1.82
N VAL A 150 17.70 10.77 -0.76
CA VAL A 150 18.88 10.20 -0.11
C VAL A 150 18.84 8.68 -0.19
N GLY A 151 19.93 8.09 -0.67
CA GLY A 151 20.13 6.64 -0.72
C GLY A 151 19.49 5.97 -1.93
N ARG A 152 19.63 4.62 -1.98
CA ARG A 152 18.96 3.81 -3.01
C ARG A 152 17.54 3.51 -2.56
N THR A 153 16.57 4.00 -3.33
CA THR A 153 15.17 3.60 -3.19
C THR A 153 14.93 2.30 -3.94
N ILE A 154 14.32 1.31 -3.30
CA ILE A 154 13.82 0.10 -3.95
C ILE A 154 12.31 0.27 -4.12
N THR A 155 11.85 0.17 -5.36
CA THR A 155 10.45 0.36 -5.72
C THR A 155 9.73 -0.98 -5.87
N VAL A 156 8.55 -1.10 -5.27
CA VAL A 156 7.75 -2.33 -5.31
C VAL A 156 6.37 -2.03 -5.88
N SER A 157 5.97 -2.77 -6.92
CA SER A 157 4.68 -2.59 -7.60
C SER A 157 4.00 -3.92 -7.89
N PRO A 158 2.68 -4.05 -7.66
CA PRO A 158 1.90 -5.21 -8.06
C PRO A 158 1.57 -5.15 -9.55
N PHE A 159 1.92 -4.08 -10.25
CA PHE A 159 1.69 -3.93 -11.68
C PHE A 159 3.01 -4.11 -12.41
N SER A 160 2.97 -4.79 -13.56
CA SER A 160 4.11 -4.87 -14.45
C SER A 160 4.53 -3.48 -14.92
N GLY A 161 5.82 -3.17 -14.86
CA GLY A 161 6.31 -1.83 -15.14
C GLY A 161 7.82 -1.72 -15.07
N LEU A 162 8.29 -0.55 -14.62
CA LEU A 162 9.72 -0.21 -14.49
C LEU A 162 10.21 -0.27 -13.04
N GLN A 163 9.42 -0.84 -12.13
CA GLN A 163 9.77 -0.93 -10.72
C GLN A 163 10.72 -2.10 -10.45
N ASP A 164 11.56 -1.97 -9.43
CA ASP A 164 12.60 -2.94 -9.08
C ASP A 164 12.01 -4.33 -8.78
N VAL A 165 10.91 -4.36 -8.02
CA VAL A 165 10.14 -5.57 -7.71
C VAL A 165 8.75 -5.41 -8.32
N CYS A 166 8.50 -6.09 -9.43
CA CYS A 166 7.18 -6.15 -10.05
C CYS A 166 6.97 -7.41 -10.90
N PRO A 167 5.70 -7.78 -11.21
CA PRO A 167 5.41 -8.91 -12.07
C PRO A 167 6.00 -8.73 -13.47
N PRO A 168 6.55 -9.79 -14.09
CA PRO A 168 7.09 -9.69 -15.43
C PRO A 168 5.99 -9.32 -16.43
N HIS A 169 6.30 -8.41 -17.35
CA HIS A 169 5.40 -8.09 -18.45
C HIS A 169 5.40 -9.21 -19.49
N VAL A 170 4.24 -9.75 -19.81
CA VAL A 170 4.05 -10.75 -20.86
C VAL A 170 3.18 -10.11 -21.93
N GLY A 171 3.80 -9.53 -22.96
CA GLY A 171 3.04 -8.91 -24.05
C GLY A 171 3.94 -8.34 -25.16
N PRO A 172 3.43 -8.28 -26.40
CA PRO A 172 4.23 -7.89 -27.56
C PRO A 172 4.55 -6.39 -27.61
N ARG A 173 3.78 -5.55 -26.89
CA ARG A 173 3.95 -4.10 -26.85
C ARG A 173 4.16 -3.62 -25.42
N LYS A 174 5.06 -2.65 -25.24
CA LYS A 174 5.26 -1.91 -23.99
C LYS A 174 4.75 -0.49 -24.17
N LEU A 175 3.46 -0.26 -23.92
CA LEU A 175 2.95 1.10 -23.77
C LEU A 175 2.99 1.47 -22.30
N ASN A 176 3.74 2.50 -21.94
CA ASN A 176 3.86 2.95 -20.57
C ASN A 176 2.98 4.18 -20.35
N LEU A 177 2.16 4.16 -19.31
CA LEU A 177 1.36 5.30 -18.86
C LEU A 177 1.97 5.84 -17.58
N ARG A 178 2.16 7.16 -17.53
CA ARG A 178 2.58 7.87 -16.32
C ARG A 178 1.36 8.50 -15.67
N LEU A 179 1.02 8.07 -14.45
CA LEU A 179 -0.06 8.62 -13.65
C LEU A 179 0.43 8.83 -12.21
N ALA A 180 0.23 10.02 -11.65
CA ALA A 180 0.59 10.36 -10.27
C ALA A 180 1.99 9.87 -9.88
N ASN A 181 2.99 10.25 -10.68
CA ASN A 181 4.39 9.85 -10.51
C ASN A 181 4.70 8.34 -10.61
N MET A 182 3.75 7.50 -11.02
CA MET A 182 3.99 6.09 -11.33
C MET A 182 3.88 5.77 -12.82
N THR A 183 4.86 5.02 -13.32
CA THR A 183 4.85 4.48 -14.68
C THR A 183 4.37 3.03 -14.63
N VAL A 184 3.20 2.75 -15.21
CA VAL A 184 2.62 1.42 -15.32
C VAL A 184 2.53 1.03 -16.79
N THR A 185 2.84 -0.23 -17.12
CA THR A 185 2.63 -0.73 -18.47
C THR A 185 1.14 -0.97 -18.72
N LEU A 186 0.56 -0.39 -19.76
CA LEU A 186 -0.80 -0.68 -20.17
C LEU A 186 -0.85 -2.09 -20.78
N SER A 187 -1.47 -3.02 -20.06
CA SER A 187 -1.68 -4.40 -20.48
C SER A 187 -2.99 -4.94 -19.91
N ALA A 188 -3.53 -5.98 -20.55
CA ALA A 188 -4.73 -6.67 -20.06
C ALA A 188 -4.50 -7.23 -18.65
N GLU A 189 -3.28 -7.69 -18.37
CA GLU A 189 -2.84 -8.20 -17.08
C GLU A 189 -2.86 -7.10 -16.02
N ASN A 190 -2.37 -5.90 -16.32
CA ASN A 190 -2.41 -4.79 -15.37
C ASN A 190 -3.81 -4.24 -15.13
N ILE A 191 -4.69 -4.25 -16.15
CA ILE A 191 -6.11 -3.95 -15.97
C ILE A 191 -6.76 -4.99 -15.05
N LYS A 192 -6.48 -6.28 -15.27
CA LYS A 192 -6.95 -7.37 -14.40
C LYS A 192 -6.45 -7.19 -12.97
N ARG A 193 -5.16 -6.85 -12.78
CA ARG A 193 -4.60 -6.60 -11.44
C ARG A 193 -5.21 -5.37 -10.78
N LEU A 194 -5.51 -4.31 -11.54
CA LEU A 194 -6.17 -3.12 -11.01
C LEU A 194 -7.57 -3.46 -10.52
N ASN A 195 -8.32 -4.22 -11.31
CA ASN A 195 -9.62 -4.72 -10.91
C ASN A 195 -9.52 -5.60 -9.66
N GLN A 196 -8.56 -6.53 -9.58
CA GLN A 196 -8.34 -7.37 -8.40
C GLN A 196 -7.90 -6.61 -7.14
N ALA A 197 -7.29 -5.44 -7.32
CA ALA A 197 -6.86 -4.60 -6.20
C ALA A 197 -8.02 -3.76 -5.62
N LEU A 198 -9.00 -3.41 -6.45
CA LEU A 198 -10.26 -2.80 -6.03
C LEU A 198 -11.29 -3.85 -5.58
N PHE A 199 -11.34 -5.00 -6.23
CA PHE A 199 -12.30 -6.06 -5.96
C PHE A 199 -11.53 -7.33 -5.60
N PRO A 200 -11.37 -7.63 -4.30
CA PRO A 200 -10.48 -8.70 -3.87
C PRO A 200 -10.89 -10.04 -4.51
N PRO A 201 -9.93 -10.76 -5.14
CA PRO A 201 -10.23 -12.01 -5.82
C PRO A 201 -10.45 -13.15 -4.82
N SER A 202 -10.66 -14.38 -5.31
CA SER A 202 -10.80 -15.57 -4.46
C SER A 202 -9.59 -15.77 -3.54
N LEU A 203 -9.78 -16.48 -2.41
CA LEU A 203 -8.68 -16.78 -1.48
C LEU A 203 -7.51 -17.47 -2.18
N LEU A 204 -7.80 -18.44 -3.06
CA LEU A 204 -6.80 -19.13 -3.86
C LEU A 204 -5.97 -18.13 -4.69
N ARG A 205 -6.63 -17.21 -5.41
CA ARG A 205 -5.92 -16.20 -6.20
C ARG A 205 -5.12 -15.23 -5.33
N MET A 206 -5.62 -14.88 -4.14
CA MET A 206 -4.85 -14.07 -3.18
C MET A 206 -3.58 -14.78 -2.68
N GLN A 207 -3.63 -16.11 -2.50
CA GLN A 207 -2.46 -16.91 -2.15
C GLN A 207 -1.46 -16.99 -3.31
N GLU A 208 -1.94 -17.14 -4.55
CA GLU A 208 -1.10 -17.07 -5.75
C GLU A 208 -0.42 -15.71 -5.88
N LEU A 209 -1.15 -14.59 -5.73
CA LEU A 209 -0.58 -13.24 -5.78
C LEU A 209 0.50 -13.02 -4.72
N HIS A 210 0.31 -13.59 -3.52
CA HIS A 210 1.32 -13.54 -2.46
C HIS A 210 2.59 -14.30 -2.85
N GLN A 211 2.44 -15.49 -3.44
CA GLN A 211 3.54 -16.30 -3.93
C GLN A 211 4.27 -15.62 -5.10
N GLU A 212 3.55 -15.05 -6.06
CA GLU A 212 4.10 -14.25 -7.16
C GLU A 212 4.96 -13.09 -6.63
N GLY A 213 4.45 -12.32 -5.66
CA GLY A 213 5.20 -11.22 -5.06
C GLY A 213 6.46 -11.66 -4.29
N TYR A 214 6.42 -12.83 -3.66
CA TYR A 214 7.60 -13.42 -3.02
C TYR A 214 8.66 -13.81 -4.06
N GLU A 215 8.25 -14.43 -5.17
CA GLU A 215 9.14 -14.83 -6.27
C GLU A 215 9.74 -13.63 -7.00
N ASP A 216 8.97 -12.57 -7.23
CA ASP A 216 9.45 -11.32 -7.80
C ASP A 216 10.51 -10.66 -6.88
N THR A 217 10.28 -10.69 -5.57
CA THR A 217 11.25 -10.20 -4.59
C THR A 217 12.53 -11.03 -4.62
N LEU A 218 12.43 -12.36 -4.62
CA LEU A 218 13.60 -13.24 -4.73
C LEU A 218 14.36 -13.07 -6.04
N ARG A 219 13.65 -12.77 -7.14
CA ARG A 219 14.28 -12.49 -8.43
C ARG A 219 15.10 -11.20 -8.35
N PHE A 220 14.51 -10.13 -7.81
CA PHE A 220 15.21 -8.86 -7.60
C PHE A 220 16.46 -9.03 -6.74
N LEU A 221 16.34 -9.67 -5.57
CA LEU A 221 17.48 -9.89 -4.66
C LEU A 221 18.62 -10.66 -5.34
N ARG A 222 18.29 -11.66 -6.17
CA ARG A 222 19.28 -12.41 -6.96
C ARG A 222 19.96 -11.54 -8.02
N THR A 223 19.19 -10.75 -8.76
CA THR A 223 19.71 -9.84 -9.79
C THR A 223 20.66 -8.80 -9.19
N GLU A 224 20.37 -8.31 -7.98
CA GLU A 224 21.19 -7.35 -7.26
C GLU A 224 22.41 -7.96 -6.56
N GLY A 225 22.56 -9.30 -6.59
CA GLY A 225 23.61 -9.99 -5.86
C GLY A 225 23.46 -9.89 -4.34
N TRP A 226 22.28 -9.56 -3.83
CA TRP A 226 21.99 -9.50 -2.39
C TRP A 226 21.68 -10.86 -1.79
N THR A 227 21.83 -11.92 -2.59
CA THR A 227 21.74 -13.32 -2.20
C THR A 227 23.13 -13.97 -2.19
N GLN A 228 24.07 -13.50 -1.37
CA GLN A 228 25.30 -14.21 -0.96
C GLN A 228 25.71 -13.68 0.44
N ALA A 229 26.01 -14.45 1.49
CA ALA A 229 26.36 -15.87 1.65
C ALA A 229 25.61 -16.51 2.84
#